data_AF-A0A414ZT08-F1
#
_entry.id   AF-A0A414ZT08-F1
#
_cell.length_a   1.000
_cell.length_b   1.000
_cell.length_c   1.000
_cell.angle_alpha   90.00
_cell.angle_beta   90.00
_cell.angle_gamma   90.00
#
_symmetry.space_group_name_H-M   'P 1'
#
loop_
_entity.id
_entity.type
_entity.pdbx_description
1 polymer ?
#
loop_
_entity_poly.entity_id
_entity_poly.type
_entity_poly.pdbx_seq_one_letter_code
_entity_poly.pdbx_strand_id
1 'polypeptide(L)'
;MRGPSRQMLCICVDIDLRKNLVAVVCGHGKPSSARMREPMGGRIAPGALLIHDPERAHNALVRDGGLESEAHRAESTTRYT
;
A
#
# COMPACT_ATOMS: atom_id res chain seq x y z
N MET A 1 5.29 0.38 12.53
CA MET A 1 4.85 -1.03 12.56
C MET A 1 5.98 -1.94 12.11
N ARG A 2 6.22 -3.07 12.78
CA ARG A 2 7.15 -4.09 12.29
C ARG A 2 6.46 -4.77 11.10
N GLY A 3 7.09 -4.73 9.93
CA GLY A 3 6.53 -5.35 8.72
C GLY A 3 6.68 -6.87 8.73
N PRO A 4 6.11 -7.57 7.72
CA PRO A 4 6.26 -9.01 7.55
C PRO A 4 7.73 -9.42 7.44
N SER A 5 8.01 -10.67 7.85
CA SER A 5 9.34 -11.28 7.73
C SER A 5 9.79 -11.30 6.27
N ARG A 6 11.10 -11.25 6.01
CA ARG A 6 11.69 -11.42 4.67
C ARG A 6 11.39 -12.78 4.02
N GLN A 7 10.86 -13.74 4.79
CA GLN A 7 10.42 -15.05 4.29
C GLN A 7 8.91 -15.09 3.94
N MET A 8 8.15 -14.05 4.28
CA MET A 8 6.73 -13.96 3.99
C MET A 8 6.48 -13.05 2.79
N LEU A 9 5.49 -13.41 1.98
CA LEU A 9 5.02 -12.54 0.90
C LEU A 9 4.36 -11.28 1.48
N CYS A 10 4.67 -10.15 0.87
CA CYS A 10 3.95 -8.90 1.04
C CYS A 10 3.01 -8.73 -0.14
N ILE A 11 1.73 -8.55 0.17
CA ILE A 11 0.67 -8.32 -0.80
C ILE A 11 0.12 -6.93 -0.51
N CYS A 12 0.05 -6.09 -1.54
CA CYS A 12 -0.70 -4.83 -1.49
C CYS A 12 -2.12 -5.11 -1.96
N VAL A 13 -3.09 -4.61 -1.20
CA VAL A 13 -4.51 -4.77 -1.49
C VAL A 13 -5.14 -3.39 -1.48
N ASP A 14 -5.72 -3.01 -2.62
CA ASP A 14 -6.38 -1.73 -2.82
C ASP A 14 -7.83 -1.97 -3.26
N ILE A 15 -8.72 -1.07 -2.86
CA ILE A 15 -10.14 -1.07 -3.23
C ILE A 15 -10.49 0.33 -3.71
N ASP A 16 -11.09 0.42 -4.89
CA ASP A 16 -11.54 1.71 -5.44
C ASP A 16 -12.97 2.07 -5.00
N LEU A 17 -13.42 3.26 -5.39
CA LEU A 17 -14.78 3.76 -5.10
C LEU A 17 -15.91 2.90 -5.70
N ARG A 18 -15.61 2.09 -6.71
CA ARG A 18 -16.56 1.16 -7.35
C ARG A 18 -16.49 -0.25 -6.72
N LYS A 19 -15.69 -0.42 -5.66
CA LYS A 19 -15.44 -1.69 -4.97
C LYS A 19 -14.70 -2.72 -5.83
N ASN A 20 -13.96 -2.27 -6.84
CA ASN A 20 -13.03 -3.15 -7.54
C ASN A 20 -11.84 -3.42 -6.63
N LEU A 21 -11.57 -4.70 -6.39
CA LEU A 21 -10.43 -5.16 -5.61
C LEU A 21 -9.23 -5.37 -6.54
N VAL A 22 -8.07 -4.84 -6.14
CA VAL A 22 -6.77 -5.19 -6.71
C VAL A 22 -5.92 -5.79 -5.60
N ALA A 23 -5.37 -6.98 -5.83
CA ALA A 23 -4.39 -7.61 -4.95
C ALA A 23 -3.15 -7.98 -5.75
N VAL A 24 -2.00 -7.47 -5.34
CA VAL A 24 -0.73 -7.62 -6.07
C VAL A 24 0.40 -7.99 -5.14
N VAL A 25 1.29 -8.87 -5.61
CA VAL A 25 2.48 -9.27 -4.86
C VAL A 25 3.54 -8.16 -4.97
N CYS A 26 3.97 -7.62 -3.83
CA CYS A 26 5.03 -6.61 -3.72
C CYS A 26 6.42 -7.21 -3.44
N GLY A 27 6.52 -8.55 -3.41
CA GLY A 27 7.71 -9.31 -3.07
C GLY A 27 7.66 -9.86 -1.64
N HIS A 28 8.82 -9.98 -0.99
CA HIS A 28 8.93 -10.55 0.36
C HIS A 28 9.34 -9.52 1.42
N GLY A 29 8.77 -9.66 2.62
CA GLY A 29 8.99 -8.80 3.77
C GLY A 29 8.41 -7.40 3.62
N LYS A 30 8.77 -6.50 4.54
CA LYS A 30 8.28 -5.11 4.54
C LYS A 30 8.51 -4.45 3.15
N PRO A 31 7.48 -3.81 2.57
CA PRO A 31 7.62 -3.17 1.27
C PRO A 31 8.56 -1.96 1.35
N SER A 32 9.19 -1.63 0.23
CA SER A 32 9.93 -0.38 0.04
C SER A 32 9.25 0.45 -1.02
N SER A 33 9.52 1.76 -1.07
CA SER A 33 8.89 2.64 -2.06
C SER A 33 9.21 2.23 -3.50
N ALA A 34 10.39 1.66 -3.76
CA ALA A 34 10.71 1.10 -5.08
C ALA A 34 9.83 -0.10 -5.45
N ARG A 35 9.57 -0.99 -4.48
CA ARG A 35 8.73 -2.18 -4.66
C ARG A 35 7.23 -1.87 -4.77
N MET A 36 6.80 -0.68 -4.37
CA MET A 36 5.41 -0.25 -4.60
C MET A 36 5.21 0.33 -6.01
N ARG A 37 6.24 0.92 -6.62
CA ARG A 37 6.14 1.55 -7.96
C ARG A 37 5.74 0.58 -9.05
N GLU A 38 6.39 -0.56 -9.13
CA GLU A 38 6.12 -1.54 -10.19
C GLU A 38 4.69 -2.14 -10.12
N PRO A 39 4.22 -2.66 -8.97
CA PRO A 39 2.91 -3.27 -8.91
C PRO A 39 1.76 -2.26 -8.95
N MET A 40 1.95 -1.03 -8.42
CA MET A 40 0.87 -0.06 -8.22
C MET A 40 0.99 1.21 -9.08
N GLY A 41 2.17 1.51 -9.60
CA GLY A 41 2.38 2.67 -10.46
C GLY A 41 1.51 2.59 -11.71
N GLY A 42 0.76 3.66 -11.96
CA GLY A 42 -0.16 3.74 -13.10
C GLY A 42 -1.50 3.00 -12.91
N ARG A 43 -1.72 2.28 -11.80
CA ARG A 43 -3.04 1.71 -11.47
C ARG A 43 -3.95 2.71 -10.76
N ILE A 44 -3.37 3.73 -10.14
CA ILE A 44 -4.08 4.80 -9.46
C ILE A 44 -4.11 6.01 -10.39
N ALA A 45 -5.31 6.56 -10.61
CA ALA A 45 -5.47 7.75 -11.43
C ALA A 45 -4.71 8.94 -10.81
N PRO A 46 -4.03 9.78 -11.62
CA PRO A 46 -3.37 10.98 -11.10
C PRO A 46 -4.34 11.89 -10.36
N GLY A 47 -3.89 12.52 -9.26
CA GLY A 47 -4.74 13.38 -8.44
C GLY A 47 -5.76 12.66 -7.55
N ALA A 48 -5.83 11.33 -7.58
CA ALA A 48 -6.73 10.58 -6.69
C ALA A 48 -6.28 10.68 -5.22
N LEU A 49 -7.23 10.49 -4.31
CA LEU A 49 -6.95 10.35 -2.87
C LEU A 49 -6.51 8.91 -2.55
N LEU A 50 -5.29 8.76 -2.05
CA LEU A 50 -4.79 7.53 -1.48
C LEU A 50 -5.03 7.52 0.04
N ILE A 51 -5.87 6.61 0.51
CA ILE A 51 -6.08 6.35 1.94
C ILE A 51 -5.21 5.15 2.33
N HIS A 52 -4.27 5.34 3.25
CA HIS A 52 -3.28 4.32 3.58
C HIS A 52 -2.83 4.35 5.04
N ASP A 53 -2.03 3.37 5.46
CA ASP A 53 -1.39 3.40 6.78
C ASP A 53 -0.15 4.34 6.78
N PRO A 54 0.45 4.70 7.93
CA PRO A 54 1.60 5.61 7.95
C PRO A 54 2.92 5.01 7.39
N GLU A 55 2.86 3.97 6.56
CA GLU A 55 4.02 3.33 5.94
C GLU A 55 4.66 4.20 4.85
N ARG A 56 5.99 4.37 4.93
CA ARG A 56 6.74 5.22 3.99
C ARG A 56 6.85 4.63 2.59
N ALA A 57 6.56 3.34 2.43
CA ALA A 57 6.56 2.67 1.13
C ALA A 57 5.59 3.35 0.14
N HIS A 58 4.50 3.95 0.62
CA HIS A 58 3.49 4.60 -0.24
C HIS A 58 3.94 5.96 -0.79
N ASN A 59 4.95 6.61 -0.19
CA ASN A 59 5.39 7.95 -0.59
C ASN A 59 5.78 8.07 -2.07
N ALA A 60 6.29 7.00 -2.68
CA ALA A 60 6.59 7.00 -4.10
C ALA A 60 5.33 7.09 -4.97
N LEU A 61 4.26 6.39 -4.60
CA LEU A 61 2.98 6.44 -5.32
C LEU A 61 2.39 7.85 -5.25
N VAL A 62 2.39 8.43 -4.05
CA VAL A 62 1.90 9.80 -3.82
C VAL A 62 2.64 10.80 -4.68
N ARG A 63 3.98 10.80 -4.61
CA ARG A 63 4.81 11.74 -5.37
C ARG A 63 4.69 11.55 -6.88
N ASP A 64 4.84 10.32 -7.37
CA ASP A 64 4.94 10.08 -8.81
C ASP A 64 3.57 10.16 -9.51
N GLY A 65 2.51 9.75 -8.81
CA GLY A 65 1.14 9.87 -9.31
C GLY A 65 0.51 11.23 -9.08
N GLY A 66 1.18 12.14 -8.35
CA GLY A 66 0.59 13.41 -7.92
C GLY A 66 -0.69 13.19 -7.12
N LEU A 67 -0.69 12.21 -6.21
CA LEU A 67 -1.86 11.81 -5.44
C LEU A 67 -2.05 12.72 -4.23
N GLU A 68 -3.29 12.88 -3.81
CA GLU A 68 -3.59 13.32 -2.45
C GLU A 68 -3.40 12.13 -1.48
N SER A 69 -3.06 12.40 -0.23
CA SER A 69 -2.71 11.37 0.75
C SER A 69 -3.39 11.63 2.08
N GLU A 70 -4.08 10.61 2.58
CA GLU A 70 -4.64 10.55 3.92
C GLU A 70 -4.13 9.30 4.63
N ALA A 71 -3.39 9.49 5.73
CA ALA A 71 -2.75 8.40 6.46
C ALA A 71 -3.46 8.14 7.78
N HIS A 72 -4.00 6.93 7.97
CA HIS A 72 -4.60 6.49 9.23
C HIS A 72 -3.79 5.37 9.86
N ARG A 73 -3.42 5.54 11.13
CA ARG A 73 -2.81 4.45 11.89
C ARG A 73 -3.85 3.35 12.09
N ALA A 74 -3.56 2.14 11.61
CA ALA A 74 -4.39 0.99 11.93
C ALA A 74 -4.45 0.80 13.47
N GLU A 75 -5.65 0.70 14.02
CA GLU A 75 -5.84 0.24 15.39
C GLU A 75 -5.53 -1.26 15.45
N SER A 76 -4.61 -1.63 16.32
CA SER A 76 -4.25 -3.03 16.52
C SER A 76 -5.38 -3.76 17.24
N THR A 77 -6.15 -4.57 16.52
CA THR A 77 -6.95 -5.62 17.15
C THR A 77 -6.16 -6.92 17.05
N THR A 78 -5.48 -7.31 18.13
CA THR A 78 -4.84 -8.62 18.24
C THR A 78 -5.91 -9.68 18.41
N ARG A 79 -6.44 -10.23 17.32
CA ARG A 79 -7.10 -11.54 17.32
C ARG A 79 -6.82 -12.29 16.03
N TYR A 80 -5.80 -13.13 16.10
CA TYR A 80 -5.76 -14.40 15.37
C TYR A 80 -5.65 -15.47 16.46
N THR A 81 -6.80 -16.03 16.86
CA THR A 81 -6.89 -17.33 17.55
C THR A 81 -7.21 -18.37 16.50
#